data_AF-A0A453EIL6-F1
#
_entry.id   AF-A0A453EIL6-F1
#
_cell.length_a   1.000
_cell.length_b   1.000
_cell.length_c   1.000
_cell.angle_alpha   90.00
_cell.angle_beta   90.00
_cell.angle_gamma   90.00
#
_symmetry.space_group_name_H-M   'P 1'
#
loop_
_entity.id
_entity.type
_entity.pdbx_description
1 polymer ?
#
loop_
_entity_poly.entity_id
_entity_poly.type
_entity_poly.pdbx_seq_one_letter_code
_entity_poly.pdbx_strand_id
1 'polypeptide(L)'
;SMKSPDFEYIDNGDSSLLDSLQRRANENLRISDDRTVEGAKWKKDAAAPMEIDNVCDVDDNYEDPQLCATLASDIYMHLREAETRKRPSTDFLETIQKDVNPSMRAILIDWLVEVAEEYRLVPDTLYLTVNYIDRYLSGNEINRQRLQLLGVACMLIAA
;
A
#
# COMPACT_ATOMS: atom_id res chain seq x y z
N SER A 1 28.17 -21.92 -0.57
CA SER A 1 28.50 -20.94 0.46
C SER A 1 28.28 -19.57 -0.13
N MET A 2 27.09 -18.99 0.05
CA MET A 2 26.76 -17.67 -0.47
C MET A 2 26.88 -16.69 0.69
N LYS A 3 27.87 -15.78 0.59
CA LYS A 3 28.01 -14.67 1.54
C LYS A 3 26.91 -13.65 1.23
N SER A 4 26.17 -13.25 2.27
CA SER A 4 25.30 -12.07 2.24
C SER A 4 26.12 -10.84 1.86
N PRO A 5 25.57 -9.87 1.12
CA PRO A 5 26.22 -8.58 0.92
C PRO A 5 26.27 -7.86 2.28
N ASP A 6 27.43 -7.29 2.62
CA ASP A 6 27.58 -6.44 3.80
C ASP A 6 26.73 -5.18 3.61
N PHE A 7 25.78 -4.97 4.53
CA PHE A 7 24.88 -3.81 4.53
C PHE A 7 25.60 -2.65 5.22
N GLU A 8 26.24 -1.78 4.44
CA GLU A 8 26.75 -0.51 4.97
C GLU A 8 25.57 0.39 5.35
N TYR A 9 25.51 0.71 6.64
CA TYR A 9 24.53 1.63 7.20
C TYR A 9 24.86 3.04 6.72
N ILE A 10 24.08 3.54 5.76
CA ILE A 10 24.23 4.91 5.24
C ILE A 10 23.66 5.88 6.28
N ASP A 11 24.56 6.68 6.83
CA ASP A 11 24.29 7.83 7.69
C ASP A 11 23.38 8.84 6.97
N ASN A 12 22.62 9.62 7.73
CA ASN A 12 21.57 10.57 7.32
C ASN A 12 22.07 11.76 6.44
N GLY A 13 23.14 11.59 5.67
CA GLY A 13 23.81 12.62 4.88
C GLY A 13 23.58 12.57 3.36
N ASP A 14 23.10 11.47 2.78
CA ASP A 14 23.03 11.37 1.31
C ASP A 14 21.69 11.85 0.72
N SER A 15 21.49 13.18 0.76
CA SER A 15 20.47 13.89 -0.03
C SER A 15 20.47 13.46 -1.50
N SER A 16 21.62 13.05 -2.04
CA SER A 16 21.80 12.72 -3.46
C SER A 16 21.00 11.50 -3.92
N LEU A 17 20.78 10.50 -3.05
CA LEU A 17 20.00 9.31 -3.39
C LEU A 17 18.50 9.59 -3.39
N LEU A 18 18.02 10.35 -2.41
CA LEU A 18 16.63 10.84 -2.37
C LEU A 18 16.34 11.74 -3.58
N ASP A 19 17.27 12.63 -3.93
CA ASP A 19 17.17 13.47 -5.13
C ASP A 19 17.14 12.63 -6.42
N SER A 20 17.86 11.51 -6.45
CA SER A 20 17.88 10.60 -7.60
C SER A 20 16.58 9.81 -7.74
N LEU A 21 16.01 9.32 -6.63
CA LEU A 21 14.71 8.66 -6.61
C LEU A 21 13.58 9.64 -6.98
N GLN A 22 13.62 10.86 -6.46
CA GLN A 22 12.67 11.92 -6.80
C GLN A 22 12.72 12.28 -8.29
N ARG A 23 13.92 12.42 -8.86
CA ARG A 23 14.08 12.68 -10.31
C ARG A 23 13.51 11.53 -11.14
N ARG A 24 13.79 10.28 -10.77
CA ARG A 24 13.25 9.11 -11.47
C ARG A 24 11.72 9.05 -11.40
N ALA A 25 11.12 9.44 -10.27
CA ALA A 25 9.67 9.54 -10.14
C ALA A 25 9.09 10.65 -11.05
N ASN A 26 9.72 11.83 -11.05
CA ASN A 26 9.29 12.96 -11.88
C ASN A 26 9.38 12.67 -13.39
N GLU A 27 10.41 11.95 -13.83
CA GLU A 27 10.60 11.52 -15.22
C GLU A 27 9.54 10.51 -15.67
N ASN A 28 9.22 9.52 -14.82
CA ASN A 28 8.20 8.51 -15.13
C ASN A 28 6.78 9.09 -15.15
N LEU A 29 6.52 10.13 -14.35
CA LEU A 29 5.18 10.74 -14.20
C LEU A 29 4.97 12.01 -15.03
N ARG A 30 5.98 12.48 -15.78
CA ARG A 30 5.94 13.74 -16.57
C ARG A 30 5.44 14.95 -15.75
N ILE A 31 5.87 15.08 -14.51
CA ILE A 31 5.57 16.27 -13.70
C ILE A 31 6.62 17.33 -14.04
N SER A 32 6.23 18.32 -14.85
CA SER A 32 7.11 19.42 -15.28
C SER A 32 7.14 20.53 -14.24
N ASP A 33 8.33 20.86 -13.73
CA ASP A 33 8.57 22.02 -12.86
C ASP A 33 9.02 23.24 -13.67
N ASP A 34 8.06 23.98 -14.25
CA ASP A 34 8.17 25.39 -14.67
C ASP A 34 6.84 25.82 -15.32
N ARG A 35 6.22 27.00 -15.13
CA ARG A 35 6.53 28.20 -14.36
C ARG A 35 5.24 29.05 -14.32
N THR A 36 5.22 30.05 -13.43
CA THR A 36 4.39 31.28 -13.46
C THR A 36 2.89 31.21 -13.19
N VAL A 37 2.53 31.87 -12.08
CA VAL A 37 1.19 32.33 -11.73
C VAL A 37 0.72 33.35 -12.77
N GLU A 38 -0.14 32.94 -13.68
CA GLU A 38 -1.22 33.80 -14.16
C GLU A 38 -2.53 33.15 -13.74
N GLY A 39 -3.33 33.88 -12.97
CA GLY A 39 -4.58 33.41 -12.40
C GLY A 39 -5.54 32.96 -13.50
N ALA A 40 -5.52 31.67 -13.81
CA ALA A 40 -6.63 31.00 -14.48
C ALA A 40 -7.81 31.04 -13.52
N LYS A 41 -8.59 32.12 -13.61
CA LYS A 41 -9.94 32.22 -13.07
C LYS A 41 -10.69 31.02 -13.61
N TRP A 42 -10.84 29.99 -12.80
CA TRP A 42 -11.67 28.83 -13.09
C TRP A 42 -13.03 29.37 -13.49
N LYS A 43 -13.32 29.35 -14.80
CA LYS A 43 -14.69 29.51 -15.27
C LYS A 43 -15.38 28.28 -14.74
N LYS A 44 -16.22 28.52 -13.74
CA LYS A 44 -17.16 27.53 -13.23
C LYS A 44 -18.18 27.34 -14.33
N ASP A 45 -17.78 26.63 -15.39
CA ASP A 45 -18.72 26.02 -16.30
C ASP A 45 -19.53 25.10 -15.39
N ALA A 46 -20.80 25.46 -15.19
CA ALA A 46 -21.69 24.73 -14.31
C ALA A 46 -21.59 23.27 -14.70
N ALA A 47 -21.08 22.44 -13.79
CA ALA A 47 -21.03 21.01 -14.00
C ALA A 47 -22.46 20.58 -14.34
N ALA A 48 -22.64 20.08 -15.57
CA ALA A 48 -23.80 19.26 -15.86
C ALA A 48 -23.85 18.20 -14.74
N PRO A 49 -25.02 17.92 -14.15
CA PRO A 49 -25.13 16.82 -13.20
C PRO A 49 -24.47 15.61 -13.84
N MET A 50 -23.42 15.09 -13.21
CA MET A 50 -22.84 13.81 -13.61
C MET A 50 -24.00 12.82 -13.49
N GLU A 51 -24.55 12.37 -14.62
CA GLU A 51 -25.52 11.27 -14.62
C GLU A 51 -24.76 10.08 -14.03
N ILE A 52 -25.02 9.81 -12.75
CA ILE A 52 -24.57 8.59 -12.11
C ILE A 52 -25.39 7.51 -12.80
N ASP A 53 -24.73 6.77 -13.68
CA ASP A 53 -25.31 5.59 -14.31
C ASP A 53 -25.91 4.71 -13.21
N ASN A 54 -27.09 4.14 -13.48
CA ASN A 54 -27.86 3.43 -12.47
C ASN A 54 -26.96 2.35 -11.83
N VAL A 55 -26.76 2.39 -10.51
CA VAL A 55 -25.86 1.44 -9.84
C VAL A 55 -26.47 0.05 -9.98
N CYS A 56 -25.92 -0.76 -10.89
CA CYS A 56 -26.37 -2.13 -11.10
C CYS A 56 -26.00 -2.98 -9.89
N ASP A 57 -26.98 -3.70 -9.34
CA ASP A 57 -26.72 -4.73 -8.34
C ASP A 57 -26.07 -5.94 -9.02
N VAL A 58 -24.82 -6.21 -8.66
CA VAL A 58 -24.03 -7.31 -9.23
C VAL A 58 -24.54 -8.67 -8.74
N ASP A 59 -25.27 -8.68 -7.62
CA ASP A 59 -25.74 -9.89 -6.95
C ASP A 59 -27.23 -10.21 -7.22
N ASP A 60 -27.90 -9.51 -8.15
CA ASP A 60 -29.33 -9.70 -8.46
C ASP A 60 -29.65 -11.02 -9.20
N ASN A 61 -28.62 -11.75 -9.66
CA ASN A 61 -28.81 -13.00 -10.39
C ASN A 61 -28.82 -14.23 -9.47
N TYR A 62 -30.02 -14.62 -9.04
CA TYR A 62 -30.26 -15.79 -8.17
C TYR A 62 -30.23 -17.15 -8.89
N GLU A 63 -30.22 -17.16 -10.22
CA GLU A 63 -30.25 -18.39 -11.01
C GLU A 63 -28.88 -19.03 -11.19
N ASP A 64 -27.78 -18.29 -10.97
CA ASP A 64 -26.43 -18.81 -11.04
C ASP A 64 -25.90 -19.17 -9.65
N PRO A 65 -25.75 -20.47 -9.31
CA PRO A 65 -25.23 -20.92 -8.03
C PRO A 65 -23.80 -20.43 -7.73
N GLN A 66 -23.01 -20.07 -8.77
CA GLN A 66 -21.64 -19.58 -8.59
C GLN A 66 -21.60 -18.15 -8.02
N LEU A 67 -22.64 -17.35 -8.26
CA LEU A 67 -22.70 -15.97 -7.76
C LEU A 67 -23.05 -15.89 -6.27
N CYS A 68 -23.55 -16.98 -5.69
CA CYS A 68 -23.92 -17.05 -4.28
C CYS A 68 -24.80 -15.86 -3.83
N ALA A 69 -25.68 -15.35 -4.69
CA ALA A 69 -26.49 -14.15 -4.47
C ALA A 69 -27.24 -14.15 -3.12
N THR A 70 -27.73 -15.31 -2.69
CA THR A 70 -28.43 -15.48 -1.40
C THR A 70 -27.53 -15.31 -0.17
N LEU A 71 -26.21 -15.48 -0.32
CA LEU A 71 -25.21 -15.33 0.74
C LEU A 71 -24.45 -14.02 0.65
N ALA A 72 -24.53 -13.29 -0.47
CA ALA A 72 -23.76 -12.08 -0.73
C ALA A 72 -23.87 -11.08 0.43
N SER A 73 -25.09 -10.77 0.87
CA SER A 73 -25.34 -9.86 2.01
C SER A 73 -24.58 -10.27 3.28
N ASP A 74 -24.66 -11.54 3.68
CA ASP A 74 -24.01 -12.05 4.89
C ASP A 74 -22.49 -12.04 4.76
N ILE A 75 -21.97 -12.38 3.58
CA ILE A 75 -20.54 -12.32 3.27
C ILE A 75 -20.04 -10.88 3.39
N TYR A 76 -20.73 -9.90 2.78
CA TYR A 76 -20.34 -8.50 2.88
C TYR A 76 -20.41 -7.97 4.30
N MET A 77 -21.47 -8.30 5.06
CA MET A 77 -21.57 -7.91 6.46
C MET A 77 -20.39 -8.46 7.27
N HIS A 78 -20.08 -9.76 7.11
CA HIS A 78 -18.95 -10.38 7.78
C HIS A 78 -17.61 -9.71 7.40
N LEU A 79 -17.40 -9.43 6.12
CA LEU A 79 -16.16 -8.79 5.64
C LEU A 79 -16.00 -7.37 6.21
N ARG A 80 -17.08 -6.59 6.33
CA ARG A 80 -17.05 -5.26 6.95
C ARG A 80 -16.73 -5.32 8.44
N GLU A 81 -17.28 -6.28 9.16
CA GLU A 81 -16.93 -6.52 10.56
C GLU A 81 -15.50 -7.04 10.72
N ALA A 82 -15.00 -7.86 9.80
CA ALA A 82 -13.62 -8.30 9.80
C ALA A 82 -12.64 -7.16 9.49
N GLU A 83 -13.02 -6.24 8.60
CA GLU A 83 -12.21 -5.07 8.24
C GLU A 83 -11.94 -4.19 9.45
N THR A 84 -12.97 -3.85 10.23
CA THR A 84 -12.82 -3.00 11.43
C THR A 84 -11.88 -3.60 12.46
N ARG A 85 -11.90 -4.93 12.65
CA ARG A 85 -11.02 -5.65 13.60
C ARG A 85 -9.58 -5.80 13.12
N LYS A 86 -9.36 -5.81 11.80
CA LYS A 86 -8.05 -6.04 11.18
C LYS A 86 -7.41 -4.75 10.65
N ARG A 87 -8.03 -3.59 10.88
CA ARG A 87 -7.51 -2.29 10.46
C ARG A 87 -6.38 -1.84 11.40
N PRO A 88 -5.15 -1.60 10.89
CA PRO A 88 -4.10 -0.95 11.67
C PRO A 88 -4.46 0.50 11.98
N SER A 89 -3.84 1.11 13.00
CA SER A 89 -4.01 2.55 13.23
C SER A 89 -3.50 3.35 12.03
N THR A 90 -3.89 4.61 11.86
CA THR A 90 -3.32 5.45 10.77
C THR A 90 -2.01 6.13 11.17
N ASP A 91 -1.76 6.26 12.47
CA ASP A 91 -0.67 7.02 13.09
C ASP A 91 0.35 6.12 13.82
N PHE A 92 0.25 4.79 13.69
CA PHE A 92 1.10 3.86 14.46
C PHE A 92 2.60 4.04 14.25
N LEU A 93 3.02 4.47 13.05
CA LEU A 93 4.43 4.73 12.77
C LEU A 93 4.96 5.92 13.57
N GLU A 94 4.11 6.89 13.90
CA GLU A 94 4.51 8.07 14.67
C GLU A 94 4.34 7.83 16.17
N THR A 95 3.30 7.08 16.56
CA THR A 95 2.94 6.89 17.98
C THR A 95 3.66 5.72 18.64
N ILE A 96 3.97 4.66 17.88
CA ILE A 96 4.57 3.44 18.42
C ILE A 96 6.04 3.32 18.01
N GLN A 97 6.37 3.54 16.74
CA GLN A 97 7.72 3.26 16.24
C GLN A 97 8.72 4.39 16.60
N LYS A 98 9.90 4.00 17.09
CA LYS A 98 11.01 4.92 17.40
C LYS A 98 12.12 4.92 16.35
N ASP A 99 12.33 3.79 15.70
CA ASP A 99 13.47 3.54 14.80
C ASP A 99 13.03 3.18 13.37
N VAL A 100 11.72 3.12 13.13
CA VAL A 100 11.11 2.87 11.81
C VAL A 100 10.24 4.06 11.46
N ASN A 101 10.38 4.56 10.23
CA ASN A 101 9.59 5.68 9.72
C ASN A 101 8.79 5.30 8.46
N PRO A 102 7.85 6.14 7.99
CA PRO A 102 7.04 5.85 6.80
C PRO A 102 7.83 5.58 5.52
N SER A 103 8.98 6.25 5.33
CA SER A 103 9.84 6.03 4.17
C SER A 103 10.45 4.62 4.17
N MET A 104 10.90 4.14 5.32
CA MET A 104 11.45 2.78 5.46
C MET A 104 10.39 1.71 5.18
N ARG A 105 9.13 1.95 5.60
CA ARG A 105 8.01 1.09 5.24
C ARG A 105 7.76 1.10 3.74
N ALA A 106 7.78 2.27 3.09
CA ALA A 106 7.59 2.36 1.63
C ALA A 106 8.67 1.58 0.87
N ILE A 107 9.94 1.74 1.26
CA ILE A 107 11.08 1.00 0.68
C ILE A 107 10.93 -0.51 0.89
N LEU A 108 10.50 -0.95 2.08
CA LEU A 108 10.23 -2.37 2.32
C LEU A 108 9.15 -2.90 1.38
N ILE A 109 8.03 -2.19 1.25
CA ILE A 109 6.89 -2.64 0.43
C ILE A 109 7.28 -2.68 -1.04
N ASP A 110 7.98 -1.66 -1.54
CA ASP A 110 8.50 -1.61 -2.91
C ASP A 110 9.36 -2.85 -3.22
N TRP A 111 10.31 -3.16 -2.34
CA TRP A 111 11.10 -4.38 -2.47
C TRP A 111 10.26 -5.66 -2.41
N LEU A 112 9.24 -5.73 -1.56
CA LEU A 112 8.34 -6.89 -1.51
C LEU A 112 7.46 -7.04 -2.77
N VAL A 113 7.19 -5.97 -3.52
CA VAL A 113 6.54 -6.06 -4.84
C VAL A 113 7.45 -6.83 -5.80
N GLU A 114 8.73 -6.45 -5.88
CA GLU A 114 9.72 -7.14 -6.74
C GLU A 114 9.83 -8.63 -6.37
N VAL A 115 9.86 -8.94 -5.07
CA VAL A 115 9.88 -10.34 -4.59
C VAL A 115 8.60 -11.08 -5.00
N ALA A 116 7.43 -10.47 -4.83
CA ALA A 116 6.16 -11.10 -5.21
C ALA A 116 6.09 -11.39 -6.72
N GLU A 117 6.60 -10.49 -7.56
CA GLU A 117 6.68 -10.67 -9.01
C GLU A 117 7.64 -11.79 -9.41
N GLU A 118 8.85 -11.81 -8.83
CA GLU A 118 9.87 -12.84 -9.11
C GLU A 118 9.35 -14.25 -8.79
N TYR A 119 8.65 -14.41 -7.66
CA TYR A 119 8.04 -15.68 -7.26
C TYR A 119 6.64 -15.92 -7.83
N ARG A 120 6.11 -14.98 -8.64
CA ARG A 120 4.77 -15.04 -9.25
C ARG A 120 3.64 -15.28 -8.24
N LEU A 121 3.72 -14.61 -7.10
CA LEU A 121 2.67 -14.65 -6.07
C LEU A 121 1.43 -13.90 -6.56
N VAL A 122 0.26 -14.29 -6.04
CA VAL A 122 -1.00 -13.58 -6.33
C VAL A 122 -1.04 -12.22 -5.61
N PRO A 123 -1.73 -11.20 -6.16
CA PRO A 123 -1.83 -9.89 -5.53
C PRO A 123 -2.37 -9.95 -4.08
N ASP A 124 -3.29 -10.86 -3.81
CA ASP A 124 -3.88 -11.07 -2.49
C ASP A 124 -2.82 -11.41 -1.43
N THR A 125 -1.79 -12.17 -1.78
CA THR A 125 -0.67 -12.49 -0.88
C THR A 125 0.10 -11.23 -0.51
N LEU A 126 0.36 -10.34 -1.47
CA LEU A 126 1.03 -9.07 -1.20
C LEU A 126 0.16 -8.16 -0.31
N TYR A 127 -1.14 -8.05 -0.59
CA TYR A 127 -2.05 -7.24 0.21
C TYR A 127 -2.17 -7.75 1.66
N LEU A 128 -2.23 -9.07 1.85
CA LEU A 128 -2.19 -9.70 3.16
C LEU A 128 -0.85 -9.46 3.87
N THR A 129 0.27 -9.57 3.14
CA THR A 129 1.61 -9.27 3.67
C THR A 129 1.67 -7.86 4.24
N VAL A 130 1.23 -6.86 3.48
CA VAL A 130 1.19 -5.46 3.93
C VAL A 130 0.27 -5.29 5.15
N ASN A 131 -0.91 -5.92 5.14
CA ASN A 131 -1.81 -5.89 6.30
C ASN A 131 -1.16 -6.47 7.56
N TYR A 132 -0.42 -7.57 7.44
CA TYR A 132 0.28 -8.20 8.56
C TYR A 132 1.43 -7.35 9.09
N ILE A 133 2.22 -6.74 8.21
CA ILE A 133 3.30 -5.80 8.59
C ILE A 133 2.71 -4.64 9.39
N ASP A 134 1.69 -3.96 8.85
CA ASP A 134 1.13 -2.75 9.46
C ASP A 134 0.46 -3.05 10.81
N ARG A 135 -0.23 -4.18 10.93
CA ARG A 135 -0.82 -4.62 12.21
C ARG A 135 0.25 -4.99 13.23
N TYR A 136 1.34 -5.63 12.81
CA TYR A 136 2.44 -5.94 13.71
C TYR A 136 3.09 -4.65 14.25
N LEU A 137 3.41 -3.72 13.36
CA LEU A 137 3.98 -2.42 13.70
C LEU A 137 3.02 -1.53 14.51
N SER A 138 1.70 -1.76 14.42
CA SER A 138 0.70 -1.08 15.25
C SER A 138 0.73 -1.48 16.72
N GLY A 139 1.27 -2.65 17.06
CA GLY A 139 1.30 -3.15 18.44
C GLY A 139 2.70 -3.44 19.00
N ASN A 140 3.74 -3.43 18.16
CA ASN A 140 5.07 -3.87 18.55
C ASN A 140 6.13 -2.90 18.02
N GLU A 141 6.94 -2.35 18.91
CA GLU A 141 8.16 -1.62 18.53
C GLU A 141 9.20 -2.59 17.93
N ILE A 142 9.84 -2.20 16.82
CA ILE A 142 10.89 -2.99 16.20
C ILE A 142 12.11 -2.13 15.86
N ASN A 143 13.29 -2.74 15.90
CA ASN A 143 14.50 -2.13 15.33
C ASN A 143 14.48 -2.28 13.80
N ARG A 144 14.90 -1.24 13.08
CA ARG A 144 14.92 -1.25 11.62
C ARG A 144 15.73 -2.38 10.98
N GLN A 145 16.75 -2.89 11.65
CA GLN A 145 17.55 -4.03 11.19
C GLN A 145 16.72 -5.31 11.03
N ARG A 146 15.58 -5.40 11.74
CA ARG A 146 14.65 -6.54 11.69
C ARG A 146 13.45 -6.29 10.78
N LEU A 147 13.36 -5.11 10.14
CA LEU A 147 12.19 -4.73 9.34
C LEU A 147 12.04 -5.62 8.09
N GLN A 148 13.14 -5.95 7.41
CA GLN A 148 13.12 -6.89 6.28
C GLN A 148 12.75 -8.31 6.71
N LEU A 149 13.27 -8.76 7.87
CA LEU A 149 12.90 -10.07 8.44
C LEU A 149 11.40 -10.14 8.73
N LEU A 150 10.82 -9.08 9.30
CA LEU A 150 9.37 -8.98 9.51
C LEU A 150 8.62 -9.09 8.17
N GLY A 151 9.05 -8.35 7.15
CA GLY A 151 8.43 -8.38 5.82
C GLY A 151 8.40 -9.77 5.20
N VAL A 152 9.54 -10.46 5.16
CA VAL A 152 9.63 -11.82 4.61
C VAL A 152 8.84 -12.83 5.45
N ALA A 153 8.85 -12.70 6.78
CA ALA A 153 8.05 -13.56 7.65
C ALA A 153 6.54 -13.36 7.42
N CYS A 154 6.08 -12.12 7.27
CA CYS A 154 4.69 -11.82 6.92
C CYS A 154 4.31 -12.38 5.54
N MET A 155 5.21 -12.29 4.56
CA MET A 155 4.99 -12.84 3.23
C MET A 155 4.91 -14.36 3.25
N LEU A 156 5.78 -15.03 4.01
CA LEU A 156 5.74 -16.48 4.20
C LEU A 156 4.42 -16.95 4.83
N ILE A 157 3.82 -16.16 5.72
CA ILE A 157 2.52 -16.47 6.34
C ILE A 157 1.36 -16.25 5.36
N ALA A 158 1.51 -15.32 4.41
CA ALA A 158 0.46 -14.95 3.45
C ALA A 158 0.46 -15.82 2.18
N ALA A 159 1.58 -16.46 1.84
CA ALA A 159 1.76 -17.33 0.68
C ALA A 159 1.26 -18.75 0.95
#